data_AF-A0A2P6RNA4-F1
#
_entry.id   AF-A0A2P6RNA4-F1
#
_cell.length_a   1.000
_cell.length_b   1.000
_cell.length_c   1.000
_cell.angle_alpha   90.00
_cell.angle_beta   90.00
_cell.angle_gamma   90.00
#
_symmetry.space_group_name_H-M   'P 1'
#
loop_
_entity.id
_entity.type
_entity.pdbx_description
1 polymer ?
#
loop_
_entity_poly.entity_id
_entity_poly.type
_entity_poly.pdbx_seq_one_letter_code
_entity_poly.pdbx_strand_id
1 'polypeptide(L)'
;MSIGLAKRKMVTVLSIDGGGIRGIIPGTILGFLESKLQDWDGENARIADYFDIIAGTSTGGLVTTMLTAPSKNNRPLYEAKDINNFYLEH
;
A
#
# COMPACT_ATOMS: atom_id res chain seq x y z
N MET A 1 -24.99 -28.76 -20.79
CA MET A 1 -24.85 -27.30 -20.64
C MET A 1 -23.86 -27.04 -19.50
N SER A 2 -22.67 -26.55 -19.82
CA SER A 2 -21.72 -26.09 -18.80
C SER A 2 -22.20 -24.71 -18.35
N ILE A 3 -22.58 -24.59 -17.08
CA ILE A 3 -22.78 -23.29 -16.43
C ILE A 3 -21.40 -22.64 -16.33
N GLY A 4 -21.09 -21.76 -17.28
CA GLY A 4 -19.94 -20.88 -17.17
C GLY A 4 -20.13 -19.97 -15.96
N LEU A 5 -19.53 -20.34 -14.82
CA LEU A 5 -19.32 -19.37 -13.74
C LEU A 5 -18.44 -18.27 -14.33
N ALA A 6 -19.03 -17.12 -14.64
CA ALA A 6 -18.28 -15.92 -14.93
C ALA A 6 -17.26 -15.73 -13.80
N LYS A 7 -15.96 -15.67 -14.16
CA LYS A 7 -14.86 -15.48 -13.23
C LYS A 7 -15.15 -14.22 -12.42
N ARG A 8 -15.56 -14.37 -11.15
CA ARG A 8 -15.90 -13.22 -10.29
C ARG A 8 -14.66 -12.32 -10.20
N LYS A 9 -14.83 -11.02 -10.44
CA LYS A 9 -13.76 -10.03 -10.26
C LYS A 9 -13.32 -10.11 -8.79
N MET A 10 -12.05 -10.44 -8.55
CA MET A 10 -11.51 -10.39 -7.19
C MET A 10 -11.36 -8.93 -6.80
N VAL A 11 -11.69 -8.61 -5.55
CA VAL A 11 -11.48 -7.29 -4.94
C VAL A 11 -10.31 -7.43 -3.98
N THR A 12 -9.33 -6.53 -4.07
CA THR A 12 -8.15 -6.53 -3.22
C THR A 12 -8.26 -5.47 -2.12
N VAL A 13 -8.02 -5.88 -0.87
CA VAL A 13 -8.12 -5.01 0.31
C VAL A 13 -6.85 -5.07 1.13
N LEU A 14 -6.28 -3.92 1.44
CA LEU A 14 -5.17 -3.75 2.39
C LEU A 14 -5.69 -3.04 3.64
N SER A 15 -5.46 -3.65 4.81
CA SER A 15 -5.80 -3.05 6.12
C SER A 15 -4.54 -2.90 6.96
N ILE A 16 -4.34 -1.72 7.54
CA ILE A 16 -3.15 -1.37 8.31
C ILE A 16 -3.57 -0.96 9.73
N ASP A 17 -3.19 -1.78 10.71
CA ASP A 17 -3.48 -1.51 12.11
C ASP A 17 -2.71 -0.31 12.64
N GLY A 18 -3.30 0.37 13.63
CA GLY A 18 -2.60 1.39 14.40
C GLY A 18 -1.59 0.79 15.38
N GLY A 19 -0.61 1.59 15.80
CA GLY A 19 0.39 1.10 16.75
C GLY A 19 1.37 2.14 17.29
N GLY A 20 1.13 3.43 17.05
CA GLY A 20 2.11 4.47 17.34
C GLY A 20 3.39 4.22 16.53
N ILE A 21 4.54 4.32 17.20
CA ILE A 21 5.87 4.04 16.64
C ILE A 21 6.00 2.62 16.05
N ARG A 22 5.19 1.66 16.50
CA ARG A 22 5.20 0.29 15.94
C ARG A 22 4.68 0.22 14.51
N GLY A 23 4.17 1.33 13.95
CA GLY A 23 3.85 1.42 12.53
C GLY A 23 5.05 1.21 11.60
N ILE A 24 6.29 1.26 12.12
CA ILE A 24 7.49 0.83 11.40
C ILE A 24 7.45 -0.66 11.01
N ILE A 25 6.73 -1.51 11.77
CA ILE A 25 6.58 -2.94 11.47
C ILE A 25 5.79 -3.15 10.17
N PRO A 26 4.53 -2.68 10.05
CA PRO A 26 3.83 -2.75 8.77
C PRO A 26 4.50 -1.91 7.69
N GLY A 27 5.14 -0.78 8.01
CA GLY A 27 5.93 0.01 7.06
C GLY A 27 7.04 -0.81 6.39
N THR A 28 7.78 -1.60 7.17
CA THR A 28 8.83 -2.50 6.65
C THR A 28 8.26 -3.60 5.75
N ILE A 29 7.14 -4.22 6.16
CA ILE A 29 6.46 -5.25 5.36
C ILE A 29 5.97 -4.68 4.03
N LEU A 30 5.39 -3.48 4.06
CA LEU A 30 4.89 -2.80 2.86
C LEU A 30 6.03 -2.37 1.93
N GLY A 31 7.15 -1.90 2.48
CA GLY A 31 8.35 -1.60 1.69
C GLY A 31 8.87 -2.84 0.95
N PHE A 32 8.91 -3.99 1.62
CA PHE A 32 9.28 -5.25 0.98
C PHE A 32 8.26 -5.68 -0.08
N LEU A 33 6.96 -5.63 0.23
CA LEU A 33 5.90 -5.96 -0.72
C LEU A 33 5.99 -5.10 -1.98
N GLU A 34 6.11 -3.78 -1.83
CA GLU A 34 6.21 -2.86 -2.97
C GLU A 34 7.46 -3.13 -3.81
N SER A 35 8.60 -3.45 -3.18
CA SER A 35 9.80 -3.85 -3.94
C SER A 35 9.57 -5.09 -4.80
N LYS A 36 8.76 -6.05 -4.33
CA LYS A 36 8.42 -7.25 -5.11
C LYS A 36 7.47 -6.98 -6.26
N LEU A 37 6.55 -6.04 -6.07
CA LEU A 37 5.69 -5.57 -7.15
C LEU A 37 6.53 -4.83 -8.21
N GLN A 38 7.52 -4.03 -7.78
CA GLN A 38 8.45 -3.34 -8.67
C GLN A 38 9.38 -4.31 -9.42
N ASP A 39 9.85 -5.38 -8.77
CA ASP A 39 10.63 -6.44 -9.42
C ASP A 39 9.85 -7.09 -10.59
N TRP A 40 8.52 -7.16 -10.49
CA TRP A 40 7.66 -7.81 -11.50
C TRP A 40 7.15 -6.86 -12.56
N ASP A 41 6.68 -5.67 -12.17
CA ASP A 41 5.92 -4.77 -13.04
C ASP A 41 6.62 -3.43 -13.31
N GLY A 42 7.81 -3.23 -12.75
CA GLY A 42 8.69 -2.09 -12.99
C GLY A 42 8.77 -1.09 -11.82
N GLU A 43 9.82 -0.25 -11.83
CA GLU A 43 10.18 0.69 -10.76
C GLU A 43 9.05 1.66 -10.34
N ASN A 44 8.10 1.89 -11.25
CA ASN A 44 6.99 2.80 -11.03
C ASN A 44 5.81 2.12 -10.34
N ALA A 45 5.78 0.80 -10.16
CA ALA A 45 4.73 0.11 -9.44
C ALA A 45 4.61 0.62 -7.99
N ARG A 46 3.39 0.87 -7.53
CA ARG A 46 3.09 1.32 -6.16
C ARG A 46 1.98 0.47 -5.54
N ILE A 47 1.95 0.36 -4.21
CA ILE A 47 0.90 -0.38 -3.47
C ILE A 47 -0.52 0.03 -3.96
N ALA A 48 -0.76 1.32 -4.18
CA ALA A 48 -2.05 1.84 -4.62
C ALA A 48 -2.51 1.35 -6.02
N ASP A 49 -1.61 0.80 -6.84
CA ASP A 49 -1.96 0.26 -8.16
C ASP A 49 -2.62 -1.13 -8.08
N TYR A 50 -2.45 -1.83 -6.95
CA TYR A 50 -2.84 -3.24 -6.79
C TYR A 50 -4.01 -3.46 -5.83
N PHE A 51 -4.29 -2.48 -4.97
CA PHE A 51 -5.34 -2.57 -3.96
C PHE A 51 -6.51 -1.66 -4.30
N ASP A 52 -7.69 -2.25 -4.50
CA ASP A 52 -8.94 -1.51 -4.72
C ASP A 52 -9.33 -0.68 -3.48
N ILE A 53 -9.01 -1.18 -2.29
CA ILE A 53 -9.30 -0.53 -1.00
C ILE A 53 -8.06 -0.59 -0.11
N ILE A 54 -7.68 0.56 0.44
CA ILE A 54 -6.64 0.68 1.46
C ILE A 54 -7.25 1.40 2.66
N ALA A 55 -7.20 0.76 3.82
CA ALA A 55 -7.72 1.30 5.06
C ALA A 55 -6.66 1.23 6.17
N GLY A 56 -6.71 2.18 7.10
CA GLY A 56 -5.85 2.15 8.26
C GLY A 56 -6.40 2.99 9.42
N THR A 57 -6.07 2.59 10.65
CA THR A 57 -6.53 3.28 11.87
C THR A 57 -5.34 3.90 12.61
N SER A 58 -5.52 5.10 13.17
CA SER A 58 -4.45 5.83 13.88
C SER A 58 -3.20 5.98 13.01
N THR A 59 -2.02 5.54 13.46
CA THR A 59 -0.80 5.60 12.65
C THR A 59 -0.87 4.77 11.38
N GLY A 60 -1.68 3.71 11.34
CA GLY A 60 -2.00 2.99 10.09
C GLY A 60 -2.75 3.87 9.09
N GLY A 61 -3.60 4.78 9.55
CA GLY A 61 -4.31 5.75 8.69
C GLY A 61 -3.39 6.82 8.12
N LEU A 62 -2.36 7.23 8.86
CA LEU A 62 -1.28 8.09 8.34
C LEU A 62 -0.53 7.37 7.22
N VAL A 63 -0.13 6.12 7.46
CA VAL A 63 0.52 5.27 6.43
C VAL A 63 -0.37 5.12 5.20
N THR A 64 -1.66 4.82 5.37
CA THR A 64 -2.63 4.77 4.26
C THR A 64 -2.61 6.08 3.47
N THR A 65 -2.68 7.22 4.16
CA THR A 65 -2.68 8.54 3.50
C THR A 65 -1.39 8.77 2.70
N MET A 66 -0.22 8.43 3.25
CA MET A 66 1.06 8.55 2.55
C MET A 66 1.11 7.71 1.25
N LEU A 67 0.53 6.51 1.29
CA LEU A 67 0.49 5.58 0.16
C LEU A 67 -0.57 5.91 -0.89
N THR A 68 -1.57 6.75 -0.58
CA THR A 68 -2.69 7.01 -1.49
C THR A 68 -2.87 8.48 -1.87
N ALA A 69 -2.28 9.42 -1.15
CA ALA A 69 -2.39 10.83 -1.46
C ALA A 69 -1.72 11.13 -2.82
N PRO A 70 -2.42 11.76 -3.78
CA PRO A 70 -1.87 12.02 -5.09
C PRO A 70 -0.86 13.18 -5.04
N SER A 71 0.29 12.97 -5.67
CA SER A 71 1.24 14.00 -6.06
C SER A 71 0.72 14.82 -7.25
N LYS A 72 1.49 15.84 -7.66
CA LYS A 72 1.20 16.63 -8.88
C LYS A 72 1.10 15.79 -10.16
N ASN A 73 1.72 14.61 -10.17
CA ASN A 73 1.70 13.69 -11.30
C ASN A 73 0.62 12.61 -11.18
N ASN A 74 -0.33 12.77 -10.25
CA ASN A 74 -1.41 11.82 -9.96
C ASN A 74 -0.90 10.39 -9.62
N ARG A 75 0.26 10.32 -8.97
CA ARG A 75 0.87 9.11 -8.38
C ARG A 75 0.95 9.26 -6.86
N PRO A 76 0.97 8.18 -6.07
CA PRO A 76 1.23 8.24 -4.63
C PRO A 76 2.40 9.18 -4.27
N LEU A 77 2.23 9.98 -3.23
CA LEU A 77 3.22 10.96 -2.80
C LEU A 77 4.50 10.31 -2.24
N TYR A 78 4.35 9.13 -1.63
CA TYR A 78 5.43 8.36 -1.03
C TYR A 78 5.51 6.96 -1.62
N GLU A 79 6.73 6.41 -1.66
CA GLU A 79 6.95 4.97 -1.76
C GLU A 79 6.78 4.33 -0.38
N ALA A 80 6.42 3.05 -0.34
CA ALA A 80 6.28 2.30 0.89
C ALA A 80 7.58 2.23 1.70
N LYS A 81 8.73 2.25 1.04
CA LYS A 81 10.04 2.32 1.72
C LYS A 81 10.24 3.62 2.51
N ASP A 82 9.59 4.71 2.11
CA ASP A 82 9.72 6.02 2.74
C ASP A 82 8.97 6.11 4.08
N ILE A 83 8.04 5.19 4.34
CA ILE A 83 7.29 5.11 5.60
C ILE A 83 8.25 4.96 6.79
N ASN A 84 9.29 4.14 6.64
CA ASN A 84 10.25 3.93 7.72
C ASN A 84 11.06 5.20 8.01
N ASN A 85 11.43 5.96 6.97
CA ASN A 85 12.14 7.23 7.15
C ASN A 85 11.26 8.23 7.91
N PHE A 86 9.96 8.29 7.57
CA PHE A 86 9.01 9.16 8.27
C PHE A 86 8.98 8.90 9.79
N TYR A 87 8.95 7.63 10.23
CA TYR A 87 8.99 7.25 11.65
C TYR A 87 10.34 7.49 12.34
N LEU A 88 11.44 7.58 11.59
CA LEU A 88 12.77 7.85 12.16
C LEU A 88 13.02 9.34 12.33
N GLU A 89 12.36 10.17 11.51
CA GLU A 89 12.52 11.63 11.52
C GLU A 89 11.53 12.35 12.44
N HIS A 90 10.42 11.70 12.82
CA HIS A 90 9.31 12.28 13.60
C HIS A 90 8.84 11.36 14.73
#